data_AF-A0A7K4HIX1-F1
#
_entry.id   AF-A0A7K4HIX1-F1
#
_cell.length_a   1.000
_cell.length_b   1.000
_cell.length_c   1.000
_cell.angle_alpha   90.00
_cell.angle_beta   90.00
_cell.angle_gamma   90.00
#
_symmetry.space_group_name_H-M   'P 1'
#
loop_
_entity.id
_entity.type
_entity.pdbx_description
1 polymer ?
#
loop_
_entity_poly.entity_id
_entity_poly.type
_entity_poly.pdbx_seq_one_letter_code
_entity_poly.pdbx_strand_id
1 'polypeptide(L)'
;MEEDNRNFYISVFVAICLTMLLTLIPIWQLIIIPGIIAGMINKSLKHGVLSGFLGVTLSWGLYILIGTISRNVYALLDQLGGLIFGEGFGWAFIVLILLLAAIFGAIGGGIGNGLMALIKMYLEKHPSRDSNAE
;
A
#
# COMPACT_ATOMS: atom_id res chain seq x y z
N MET A 1 -20.07 6.74 10.67
CA MET A 1 -20.39 6.60 9.23
C MET A 1 -19.74 7.67 8.38
N GLU A 2 -20.07 8.95 8.55
CA GLU A 2 -19.44 10.04 7.77
C GLU A 2 -17.94 10.21 8.08
N GLU A 3 -17.58 10.13 9.36
CA GLU A 3 -16.18 10.19 9.82
C GLU A 3 -15.34 8.99 9.32
N ASP A 4 -15.94 7.79 9.28
CA ASP A 4 -15.26 6.57 8.82
C ASP A 4 -14.98 6.62 7.31
N ASN A 5 -15.94 7.10 6.54
CA ASN A 5 -15.78 7.31 5.10
C ASN A 5 -14.71 8.36 4.81
N ARG A 6 -14.71 9.47 5.57
CA ARG A 6 -13.68 10.50 5.45
C ARG A 6 -12.28 9.94 5.72
N ASN A 7 -12.11 9.18 6.81
CA ASN A 7 -10.83 8.57 7.17
C ASN A 7 -10.38 7.56 6.10
N PHE A 8 -11.31 6.81 5.51
CA PHE A 8 -11.02 5.91 4.40
C PHE A 8 -10.45 6.67 3.19
N TYR A 9 -11.12 7.72 2.70
CA TYR A 9 -10.61 8.48 1.55
C TYR A 9 -9.27 9.16 1.85
N ILE A 10 -9.10 9.73 3.05
CA ILE A 10 -7.83 10.32 3.49
C ILE A 10 -6.73 9.25 3.49
N SER A 11 -7.00 8.06 4.04
CA SER A 11 -6.01 6.99 4.12
C SER A 11 -5.58 6.47 2.75
N VAL A 12 -6.51 6.37 1.79
CA VAL A 12 -6.21 6.00 0.40
C VAL A 12 -5.33 7.06 -0.25
N PHE A 13 -5.69 8.35 -0.10
CA PHE A 13 -4.90 9.45 -0.64
C PHE A 13 -3.48 9.49 -0.06
N VAL A 14 -3.36 9.36 1.27
CA VAL A 14 -2.07 9.31 1.98
C VAL A 14 -1.25 8.11 1.51
N ALA A 15 -1.84 6.93 1.39
CA ALA A 15 -1.17 5.76 0.85
C ALA A 15 -0.64 6.00 -0.56
N ILE A 16 -1.46 6.60 -1.44
CA ILE A 16 -1.05 6.89 -2.81
C ILE A 16 0.19 7.80 -2.82
N CYS A 17 0.14 8.92 -2.11
CA CYS A 17 1.23 9.88 -2.03
C CYS A 17 2.50 9.26 -1.44
N LEU A 18 2.38 8.52 -0.34
CA LEU A 18 3.51 7.88 0.31
C LEU A 18 4.13 6.77 -0.56
N THR A 19 3.32 5.92 -1.18
CA THR A 19 3.82 4.90 -2.10
C THR A 19 4.57 5.53 -3.25
N MET A 20 4.04 6.61 -3.85
CA MET A 20 4.72 7.34 -4.92
C MET A 20 6.09 7.89 -4.47
N LEU A 21 6.15 8.55 -3.31
CA LEU A 21 7.41 9.05 -2.76
C LEU A 21 8.42 7.93 -2.52
N LEU A 22 7.97 6.80 -1.97
CA LEU A 22 8.85 5.67 -1.67
C LEU A 22 9.29 4.90 -2.92
N THR A 23 8.57 4.98 -4.04
CA THR A 23 9.03 4.41 -5.32
C THR A 23 10.30 5.07 -5.87
N LEU A 24 10.64 6.28 -5.39
CA LEU A 24 11.90 6.95 -5.72
C LEU A 24 13.12 6.24 -5.12
N ILE A 25 12.91 5.43 -4.08
CA ILE A 25 13.93 4.61 -3.44
C ILE A 25 13.91 3.23 -4.14
N PRO A 26 15.06 2.69 -4.59
CA PRO A 26 15.12 1.40 -5.29
C PRO A 26 14.96 0.19 -4.35
N ILE A 27 14.07 0.30 -3.35
CA ILE A 27 13.74 -0.75 -2.38
C ILE A 27 12.22 -0.96 -2.45
N TRP A 28 11.79 -1.94 -3.24
CA TRP A 28 10.37 -2.17 -3.48
C TRP A 28 9.61 -2.65 -2.24
N GLN A 29 10.29 -3.26 -1.27
CA GLN A 29 9.66 -3.77 -0.03
C GLN A 29 9.09 -2.66 0.84
N LEU A 30 9.52 -1.40 0.63
CA LEU A 30 9.01 -0.23 1.36
C LEU A 30 7.52 0.03 1.12
N ILE A 31 6.90 -0.62 0.13
CA ILE A 31 5.47 -0.54 -0.17
C ILE A 31 4.57 -0.97 1.00
N ILE A 32 5.10 -1.74 1.94
CA ILE A 32 4.36 -2.13 3.14
C ILE A 32 4.13 -0.94 4.08
N ILE A 33 5.03 0.04 4.10
CA ILE A 33 4.97 1.19 5.02
C ILE A 33 3.72 2.06 4.75
N PRO A 34 3.44 2.50 3.51
CA PRO A 34 2.19 3.19 3.18
C PRO A 34 0.94 2.38 3.54
N GLY A 35 0.98 1.06 3.34
CA GLY A 35 -0.11 0.17 3.76
C GLY A 35 -0.35 0.23 5.26
N ILE A 36 0.70 0.12 6.07
CA ILE A 36 0.63 0.23 7.53
C ILE A 36 0.06 1.60 7.94
N ILE A 37 0.58 2.68 7.38
CA ILE A 37 0.11 4.03 7.71
C ILE A 37 -1.38 4.20 7.37
N ALA A 38 -1.82 3.72 6.22
CA ALA A 38 -3.23 3.74 5.84
C ALA A 38 -4.11 2.93 6.79
N GLY A 39 -3.62 1.77 7.24
CA GLY A 39 -4.25 0.95 8.25
C GLY A 39 -4.45 1.66 9.59
N MET A 40 -3.42 2.38 10.05
CA MET A 40 -3.46 3.12 11.33
C MET A 40 -4.49 4.25 11.35
N ILE A 41 -4.76 4.87 10.20
CA ILE A 41 -5.73 5.97 10.07
C ILE A 41 -7.17 5.46 10.19
N ASN A 42 -7.44 4.21 9.79
CA ASN A 42 -8.78 3.65 9.79
C ASN A 42 -9.16 3.03 11.14
N LYS A 43 -10.43 3.23 11.55
CA LYS A 43 -10.97 2.61 12.78
C LYS A 43 -11.30 1.14 12.59
N SER A 44 -11.88 0.78 11.44
CA SER A 44 -12.26 -0.62 11.15
C SER A 44 -11.20 -1.36 10.35
N LEU A 45 -10.99 -2.63 10.67
CA LEU A 45 -10.07 -3.52 9.94
C LEU A 45 -10.39 -3.59 8.44
N LYS A 46 -11.68 -3.70 8.07
CA LYS A 46 -12.12 -3.75 6.66
C LYS A 46 -11.63 -2.53 5.87
N HIS A 47 -11.86 -1.33 6.39
CA HIS A 47 -11.41 -0.10 5.74
C HIS A 47 -9.88 0.02 5.75
N GLY A 48 -9.18 -0.41 6.81
CA GLY A 48 -7.71 -0.39 6.85
C GLY A 48 -7.07 -1.31 5.80
N VAL A 49 -7.58 -2.53 5.66
CA VAL A 49 -7.14 -3.47 4.61
C VAL A 49 -7.46 -2.92 3.22
N LEU A 50 -8.69 -2.45 3.01
CA LEU A 50 -9.13 -1.93 1.70
C LEU A 50 -8.36 -0.67 1.29
N SER A 51 -8.08 0.23 2.24
CA SER A 51 -7.33 1.45 1.95
C SER A 51 -5.88 1.15 1.60
N GLY A 52 -5.24 0.21 2.30
CA GLY A 52 -3.89 -0.24 1.98
C GLY A 52 -3.82 -0.93 0.62
N PHE A 53 -4.78 -1.81 0.33
CA PHE A 53 -4.94 -2.46 -0.97
C PHE A 53 -5.07 -1.42 -2.10
N LEU A 54 -6.04 -0.52 -2.01
CA LEU A 54 -6.31 0.46 -3.07
C LEU A 54 -5.13 1.42 -3.24
N GLY A 55 -4.63 1.98 -2.14
CA GLY A 55 -3.58 2.99 -2.20
C GLY A 55 -2.28 2.47 -2.80
N VAL A 56 -1.83 1.28 -2.38
CA VAL A 56 -0.60 0.68 -2.89
C VAL A 56 -0.77 0.17 -4.32
N THR A 57 -1.88 -0.52 -4.62
CA THR A 57 -2.14 -1.08 -5.96
C THR A 57 -2.31 -0.01 -7.02
N LEU A 58 -3.07 1.04 -6.73
CA LEU A 58 -3.28 2.14 -7.68
C LEU A 58 -1.98 2.88 -7.95
N SER A 59 -1.17 3.12 -6.92
CA SER A 59 0.15 3.74 -7.09
C SER A 59 1.09 2.88 -7.93
N TRP A 60 1.15 1.58 -7.68
CA TRP A 60 1.99 0.69 -8.49
C TRP A 60 1.47 0.53 -9.92
N GLY A 61 0.15 0.49 -10.11
CA GLY A 61 -0.47 0.53 -11.42
C GLY A 61 -0.05 1.76 -12.21
N LEU A 62 -0.10 2.94 -11.59
CA LEU A 62 0.33 4.17 -12.22
C LEU A 62 1.85 4.19 -12.49
N TYR A 63 2.66 3.71 -11.54
CA TYR A 63 4.12 3.60 -11.71
C TYR A 63 4.49 2.70 -12.89
N ILE A 64 3.88 1.51 -13.00
CA ILE A 64 4.11 0.57 -14.11
C ILE A 64 3.60 1.17 -15.42
N LEU A 65 2.42 1.78 -15.43
CA LEU A 65 1.87 2.41 -16.64
C LEU A 65 2.84 3.48 -17.18
N ILE A 66 3.33 4.36 -16.31
CA ILE A 66 4.33 5.37 -16.67
C ILE A 66 5.62 4.69 -17.17
N GLY A 67 6.09 3.64 -16.49
CA GLY A 67 7.28 2.88 -16.89
C GLY A 67 7.14 2.23 -18.28
N THR A 68 5.99 1.65 -18.57
CA THR A 68 5.68 1.04 -19.86
C THR A 68 5.69 2.07 -20.99
N ILE A 69 5.08 3.24 -20.78
CA ILE A 69 5.00 4.29 -21.80
C ILE A 69 6.34 5.00 -21.99
N SER A 70 7.04 5.34 -20.90
CA SER A 70 8.22 6.21 -20.95
C SER A 70 9.55 5.49 -21.11
N ARG A 71 9.64 4.23 -20.66
CA ARG A 71 10.91 3.48 -20.57
C ARG A 71 10.84 2.10 -21.21
N ASN A 72 9.73 1.79 -21.88
CA ASN A 72 9.51 0.52 -22.57
C ASN A 72 9.71 -0.71 -21.65
N VAL A 73 9.29 -0.59 -20.38
CA VAL A 73 9.40 -1.66 -19.37
C VAL A 73 8.74 -2.96 -19.85
N TYR A 74 7.64 -2.86 -20.61
CA TYR A 74 6.97 -4.03 -21.18
C TYR A 74 7.91 -4.88 -22.05
N ALA A 75 8.73 -4.27 -22.91
CA ALA A 75 9.65 -5.01 -23.77
C ALA A 75 10.70 -5.79 -22.96
N LEU A 76 11.18 -5.24 -21.85
CA LEU A 76 12.12 -5.93 -20.95
C LEU A 76 11.47 -7.15 -20.28
N LEU A 77 10.22 -6.99 -19.80
CA LEU A 77 9.46 -8.08 -19.20
C LEU A 77 9.11 -9.16 -20.24
N ASP A 78 8.83 -8.76 -21.47
CA ASP A 78 8.52 -9.68 -22.56
C ASP A 78 9.74 -10.49 -23.00
N GLN A 79 10.92 -9.86 -23.07
CA GLN A 79 12.20 -10.54 -23.30
C GLN A 79 12.52 -11.54 -22.19
N LEU A 80 12.27 -11.18 -20.92
CA LEU A 80 12.41 -12.10 -19.80
C LEU A 80 11.45 -13.28 -19.92
N GLY A 81 10.21 -13.04 -20.34
CA GLY A 81 9.24 -14.08 -20.66
C GLY A 81 9.74 -15.02 -21.75
N GLY A 82 10.26 -14.47 -22.84
CA GLY A 82 10.85 -15.24 -23.94
C GLY A 82 12.00 -16.14 -23.50
N LEU A 83 12.84 -15.66 -22.56
CA LEU A 83 13.95 -16.45 -22.03
C LEU A 83 13.48 -17.64 -21.17
N ILE A 84 12.40 -17.48 -20.41
CA ILE A 84 11.93 -18.48 -19.44
C ILE A 84 10.95 -19.47 -20.09
N PHE A 85 10.04 -18.97 -20.93
CA PHE A 85 8.91 -19.73 -21.47
C PHE A 85 9.02 -19.98 -22.99
N GLY A 86 10.01 -19.40 -23.67
CA GLY A 86 10.19 -19.53 -25.13
C GLY A 86 9.30 -18.59 -25.96
N GLU A 87 8.41 -17.84 -25.32
CA GLU A 87 7.53 -16.85 -25.95
C GLU A 87 7.34 -15.62 -25.05
N GLY A 88 6.92 -14.49 -25.65
CA GLY A 88 6.69 -13.25 -24.93
C GLY A 88 5.55 -13.38 -23.90
N PHE A 89 5.88 -13.17 -22.63
CA PHE A 89 4.95 -13.30 -21.50
C PHE A 89 4.99 -12.07 -20.56
N GLY A 90 5.31 -10.88 -21.10
CA GLY A 90 5.50 -9.65 -20.31
C GLY A 90 4.28 -9.24 -19.48
N TRP A 91 3.08 -9.48 -19.98
CA TRP A 91 1.82 -9.18 -19.28
C TRP A 91 1.66 -9.96 -17.96
N ALA A 92 2.14 -11.20 -17.90
CA ALA A 92 2.00 -12.04 -16.71
C ALA A 92 2.86 -11.51 -15.56
N PHE A 93 4.05 -11.00 -15.86
CA PHE A 93 4.89 -10.32 -14.87
C PHE A 93 4.23 -9.05 -14.33
N ILE A 94 3.58 -8.25 -15.19
CA ILE A 94 2.84 -7.07 -14.74
C ILE A 94 1.72 -7.47 -13.77
N VAL A 95 0.93 -8.48 -14.13
CA VAL A 95 -0.16 -9.00 -13.27
C VAL A 95 0.41 -9.51 -11.94
N LEU A 96 1.49 -10.27 -11.97
CA LEU A 96 2.16 -10.78 -10.77
C LEU A 96 2.62 -9.64 -9.86
N ILE A 97 3.26 -8.61 -10.43
CA ILE A 97 3.74 -7.44 -9.70
C ILE A 97 2.56 -6.70 -9.04
N LEU A 98 1.47 -6.46 -9.77
CA LEU A 98 0.29 -5.79 -9.22
C LEU A 98 -0.39 -6.62 -8.13
N LEU A 99 -0.40 -7.94 -8.28
CA LEU A 99 -0.93 -8.86 -7.28
C LEU A 99 -0.09 -8.84 -5.99
N LEU A 100 1.24 -8.78 -6.11
CA LEU A 100 2.12 -8.58 -4.96
C LEU A 100 1.85 -7.21 -4.30
N ALA A 101 1.78 -6.13 -5.08
CA ALA A 101 1.48 -4.79 -4.56
C ALA A 101 0.14 -4.77 -3.78
N ALA A 102 -0.89 -5.40 -4.33
CA ALA A 102 -2.19 -5.58 -3.70
C ALA A 102 -2.11 -6.33 -2.37
N ILE A 103 -1.42 -7.47 -2.35
CA ILE A 103 -1.26 -8.28 -1.14
C ILE A 103 -0.48 -7.52 -0.06
N PHE A 104 0.65 -6.91 -0.41
CA PHE A 104 1.46 -6.14 0.54
C PHE A 104 0.71 -4.90 1.06
N GLY A 105 -0.06 -4.23 0.20
CA GLY A 105 -0.93 -3.14 0.60
C GLY A 105 -2.01 -3.59 1.59
N ALA A 106 -2.70 -4.69 1.29
CA ALA A 106 -3.74 -5.26 2.15
C ALA A 106 -3.19 -5.73 3.50
N ILE A 107 -2.08 -6.47 3.50
CA ILE A 107 -1.41 -6.95 4.71
C ILE A 107 -0.93 -5.77 5.54
N GLY A 108 -0.27 -4.78 4.92
CA GLY A 108 0.15 -3.55 5.59
C GLY A 108 -1.03 -2.85 6.25
N GLY A 109 -2.14 -2.68 5.54
CA GLY A 109 -3.38 -2.09 6.06
C GLY A 109 -3.95 -2.84 7.27
N GLY A 110 -3.93 -4.17 7.24
CA GLY A 110 -4.33 -5.01 8.37
C GLY A 110 -3.40 -4.83 9.58
N ILE A 111 -2.09 -4.88 9.37
CA ILE A 111 -1.07 -4.69 10.42
C ILE A 111 -1.22 -3.31 11.07
N GLY A 112 -1.37 -2.26 10.26
CA GLY A 112 -1.51 -0.89 10.75
C GLY A 112 -2.75 -0.68 11.63
N ASN A 113 -3.89 -1.22 11.22
CA ASN A 113 -5.11 -1.15 12.02
C ASN A 113 -4.96 -1.93 13.34
N GLY A 114 -4.38 -3.14 13.27
CA GLY A 114 -4.11 -3.95 14.47
C GLY A 114 -3.15 -3.26 15.46
N LEU A 115 -2.09 -2.64 14.95
CA LEU A 115 -1.13 -1.88 15.77
C LEU A 115 -1.83 -0.70 16.46
N MET A 116 -2.66 0.06 15.74
CA MET A 116 -3.39 1.19 16.31
C MET A 116 -4.40 0.74 17.38
N ALA A 117 -5.03 -0.43 17.21
CA ALA A 117 -5.89 -1.00 18.24
C ALA A 117 -5.13 -1.33 19.53
N LEU A 118 -3.92 -1.91 19.43
CA LEU A 118 -3.05 -2.17 20.58
C LEU A 118 -2.62 -0.89 21.28
N ILE A 119 -2.26 0.15 20.52
CA ILE A 119 -1.89 1.47 21.06
C ILE A 119 -3.05 2.08 21.86
N LYS A 120 -4.27 2.06 21.30
CA LYS A 120 -5.46 2.59 21.99
C LYS A 120 -5.74 1.86 23.30
N MET A 121 -5.70 0.52 23.29
CA MET A 121 -5.89 -0.27 24.51
C MET A 121 -4.82 0.03 25.57
N TYR A 122 -3.58 0.27 25.16
CA TYR A 122 -2.51 0.64 26.08
C TYR A 122 -2.74 2.02 26.71
N LEU A 123 -3.16 3.01 25.92
CA LEU A 123 -3.43 4.37 26.40
C LEU A 123 -4.64 4.41 27.34
N GLU A 124 -5.72 3.69 27.01
CA GLU A 124 -6.91 3.58 27.87
C GLU A 124 -6.60 2.95 29.24
N LYS A 125 -5.63 2.04 29.29
CA LYS A 125 -5.17 1.39 30.53
C LYS A 125 -4.29 2.29 31.41
N HIS A 126 -3.69 3.34 30.84
CA HIS A 126 -2.76 4.25 31.53
C HIS A 126 -3.14 5.74 31.36
N PRO A 127 -4.30 6.17 31.89
CA PRO A 127 -4.87 7.50 31.63
C PRO A 127 -4.10 8.67 32.27
N SER A 128 -3.25 8.43 33.27
CA SER A 128 -2.48 9.47 33.97
C SER A 128 -1.38 10.14 33.14
N ARG A 129 -1.24 9.75 31.87
CA ARG A 129 -0.24 10.30 30.94
C ARG A 129 -0.84 11.36 29.99
N ASP A 130 -2.16 11.40 29.83
CA ASP A 130 -2.85 12.38 28.97
C ASP A 130 -3.17 13.69 29.70
N SER A 131 -3.12 13.73 31.04
CA SER A 131 -3.44 14.93 31.84
C SER A 131 -2.35 16.00 31.89
N ASN A 132 -1.19 15.77 31.25
CA ASN A 132 -0.05 16.71 31.25
C ASN A 132 0.13 17.46 29.92
N ALA A 133 -0.86 17.39 29.03
CA ALA A 133 -0.82 18.00 27.69
C ALA A 133 -1.89 19.09 27.48
N GLU A 134 -2.48 19.61 28.57
CA GLU A 134 -3.27 20.86 28.56
C GLU A 134 -2.41 22.05 28.99
#